data_AF-A0A496AVM5-F1
#
_entry.id   AF-A0A496AVM5-F1
#
_cell.length_a   1.000
_cell.length_b   1.000
_cell.length_c   1.000
_cell.angle_alpha   90.00
_cell.angle_beta   90.00
_cell.angle_gamma   90.00
#
_symmetry.space_group_name_H-M   'P 1'
#
loop_
_entity.id
_entity.type
_entity.pdbx_description
1 polymer ?
#
loop_
_entity_poly.entity_id
_entity_poly.type
_entity_poly.pdbx_seq_one_letter_code
_entity_poly.pdbx_strand_id
1 'polypeptide(L)'
;MVEIAGKTFETIKDLREFVFDILNNAPIDELLSEDDSNMLIELFLCHPEADDKTGGKSIQHIKVGKHAEAGARAFTVVLDDESENTFSIKKCLSAWTKKNQPVEQKKPKVQKKSNVQKNVSTQSTGINTQLKQIISLYNELGREIAKMQKLLTEKKDQN
;
A
#
# COMPACT_ATOMS: atom_id res chain seq x y z
N MET A 1 -8.07 0.65 -17.85
CA MET A 1 -8.32 -0.29 -16.75
C MET A 1 -7.18 -0.19 -15.75
N VAL A 2 -7.55 0.02 -14.49
CA VAL A 2 -6.67 0.15 -13.33
C VAL A 2 -6.95 -1.05 -12.45
N GLU A 3 -5.92 -1.78 -12.07
CA GLU A 3 -6.03 -2.91 -11.16
C GLU A 3 -5.23 -2.61 -9.90
N ILE A 4 -5.81 -2.90 -8.74
CA ILE A 4 -5.19 -2.73 -7.43
C ILE A 4 -5.80 -3.72 -6.43
N ALA A 5 -4.96 -4.52 -5.77
CA ALA A 5 -5.35 -5.58 -4.84
C ALA A 5 -6.48 -6.49 -5.37
N GLY A 6 -6.44 -6.84 -6.67
CA GLY A 6 -7.47 -7.68 -7.31
C GLY A 6 -8.79 -6.95 -7.64
N LYS A 7 -8.94 -5.66 -7.30
CA LYS A 7 -10.05 -4.81 -7.76
C LYS A 7 -9.71 -4.14 -9.07
N THR A 8 -10.65 -4.16 -10.01
CA THR A 8 -10.53 -3.52 -11.31
C THR A 8 -11.43 -2.31 -11.42
N PHE A 9 -10.87 -1.20 -11.91
CA PHE A 9 -11.56 0.05 -12.19
C PHE A 9 -11.37 0.41 -13.67
N GLU A 10 -12.37 0.99 -14.32
CA GLU A 10 -12.24 1.37 -15.73
C GLU A 10 -11.20 2.48 -15.89
N THR A 11 -11.27 3.49 -15.02
CA THR A 11 -10.41 4.66 -15.00
C THR A 11 -9.84 4.96 -13.62
N ILE A 12 -8.80 5.80 -13.57
CA ILE A 12 -8.24 6.35 -12.32
C ILE A 12 -9.29 7.19 -11.57
N LYS A 13 -10.23 7.80 -12.31
CA LYS A 13 -11.32 8.59 -11.73
C LYS A 13 -12.23 7.67 -10.90
N ASP A 14 -12.55 6.48 -11.39
CA ASP A 14 -13.44 5.54 -10.69
C ASP A 14 -12.76 4.99 -9.42
N LEU A 15 -11.47 4.65 -9.49
CA LEU A 15 -10.67 4.32 -8.30
C LEU A 15 -10.72 5.45 -7.27
N ARG A 16 -10.54 6.69 -7.72
CA ARG A 16 -10.59 7.85 -6.84
C ARG A 16 -11.97 7.99 -6.21
N GLU A 17 -13.04 7.96 -6.99
CA GLU A 17 -14.41 8.09 -6.49
C GLU A 17 -14.72 7.00 -5.47
N PHE A 18 -14.35 5.75 -5.75
CA PHE A 18 -14.51 4.62 -4.83
C PHE A 18 -13.79 4.84 -3.48
N VAL A 19 -12.53 5.28 -3.53
CA VAL A 19 -11.75 5.53 -2.32
C VAL A 19 -12.29 6.70 -1.50
N PHE A 20 -12.82 7.74 -2.16
CA PHE A 20 -13.48 8.85 -1.47
C PHE A 20 -14.86 8.45 -0.93
N ASP A 21 -15.55 7.52 -1.57
CA ASP A 21 -16.80 6.95 -1.06
C ASP A 21 -16.57 6.24 0.28
N ILE A 22 -15.57 5.35 0.36
CA ILE A 22 -15.14 4.72 1.62
C ILE A 22 -14.84 5.79 2.68
N LEU A 23 -14.03 6.79 2.33
CA LEU A 23 -13.65 7.84 3.28
C LEU A 23 -14.86 8.56 3.87
N ASN A 24 -15.90 8.80 3.09
CA ASN A 24 -17.07 9.58 3.52
C ASN A 24 -18.16 8.73 4.18
N ASN A 25 -18.32 7.48 3.76
CA ASN A 25 -19.50 6.67 4.10
C ASN A 25 -19.21 5.48 5.01
N ALA A 26 -17.95 5.01 5.12
CA ALA A 26 -17.63 3.91 6.03
C ALA A 26 -17.89 4.28 7.51
N PRO A 27 -18.18 3.32 8.39
CA PRO A 27 -18.25 3.61 9.81
C PRO A 27 -16.88 4.08 10.35
N ILE A 28 -16.91 4.92 11.39
CA ILE A 28 -15.69 5.44 12.02
C ILE A 28 -15.20 4.42 13.04
N ASP A 29 -13.88 4.17 13.06
CA ASP A 29 -13.21 3.26 13.98
C ASP A 29 -13.64 1.79 13.89
N GLU A 30 -14.36 1.41 12.83
CA GLU A 30 -14.70 0.03 12.52
C GLU A 30 -13.79 -0.55 11.44
N LEU A 31 -13.68 -1.88 11.43
CA LEU A 31 -12.96 -2.62 10.42
C LEU A 31 -13.65 -2.48 9.06
N LEU A 32 -12.87 -2.11 8.05
CA LEU A 32 -13.30 -2.19 6.66
C LEU A 32 -13.35 -3.65 6.20
N SER A 33 -14.00 -3.90 5.07
CA SER A 33 -13.90 -5.21 4.41
C SER A 33 -12.43 -5.54 4.11
N GLU A 34 -12.08 -6.82 4.13
CA GLU A 34 -10.71 -7.27 3.84
C GLU A 34 -10.23 -6.76 2.47
N ASP A 35 -11.09 -6.82 1.46
CA ASP A 35 -10.79 -6.34 0.12
C ASP A 35 -10.52 -4.82 0.06
N ASP A 36 -11.32 -4.02 0.79
CA ASP A 36 -11.11 -2.56 0.84
C ASP A 36 -9.86 -2.21 1.63
N SER A 37 -9.61 -2.90 2.74
CA SER A 37 -8.41 -2.74 3.56
C SER A 37 -7.16 -3.05 2.73
N ASN A 38 -7.12 -4.20 2.03
CA ASN A 38 -5.99 -4.61 1.20
C ASN A 38 -5.72 -3.61 0.06
N MET A 39 -6.77 -3.13 -0.61
CA MET A 39 -6.65 -2.08 -1.63
C MET A 39 -6.07 -0.79 -1.05
N LEU A 40 -6.56 -0.35 0.11
CA LEU A 40 -6.06 0.85 0.78
C LEU A 40 -4.62 0.69 1.26
N ILE A 41 -4.22 -0.52 1.67
CA ILE A 41 -2.83 -0.83 2.05
C ILE A 41 -1.92 -0.68 0.83
N GLU A 42 -2.30 -1.23 -0.32
CA GLU A 42 -1.51 -1.08 -1.55
C GLU A 42 -1.38 0.39 -2.00
N LEU A 43 -2.45 1.18 -1.84
CA LEU A 43 -2.39 2.64 -2.04
C LEU A 43 -1.46 3.31 -1.02
N PHE A 44 -1.58 2.95 0.26
CA PHE A 44 -0.78 3.52 1.34
C PHE A 44 0.71 3.25 1.15
N LEU A 45 1.10 2.08 0.65
CA LEU A 45 2.49 1.76 0.34
C LEU A 45 3.09 2.63 -0.78
N CYS A 46 2.26 3.35 -1.54
CA CYS A 46 2.72 4.37 -2.48
C CYS A 46 2.90 5.76 -1.84
N HIS A 47 2.52 5.95 -0.58
CA HIS A 47 2.63 7.23 0.11
C HIS A 47 4.12 7.62 0.25
N PRO A 48 4.51 8.88 -0.04
CA PRO A 48 5.92 9.30 0.04
C PRO A 48 6.56 9.15 1.43
N GLU A 49 5.73 9.21 2.46
CA GLU A 49 6.12 9.07 3.88
C GLU A 49 5.63 7.72 4.45
N ALA A 50 5.41 6.69 3.61
CA ALA A 50 4.88 5.39 4.08
C ALA A 50 5.82 4.78 5.13
N ASP A 51 7.12 4.72 4.85
CA ASP A 51 8.13 4.15 5.75
C ASP A 51 8.24 4.95 7.06
N ASP A 52 8.16 6.28 7.00
CA ASP A 52 8.19 7.15 8.19
C ASP A 52 6.94 6.93 9.05
N LYS A 53 5.78 6.70 8.42
CA LYS A 53 4.50 6.47 9.11
C LYS A 53 4.41 5.07 9.72
N THR A 54 5.05 4.07 9.13
CA THR A 54 5.09 2.72 9.72
C THR A 54 6.23 2.57 10.71
N GLY A 55 7.30 3.37 10.59
CA GLY A 55 8.50 3.23 11.42
C GLY A 55 9.13 1.85 11.30
N GLY A 56 8.97 1.18 10.16
CA GLY A 56 9.44 -0.19 9.91
C GLY A 56 8.57 -1.31 10.50
N LYS A 57 7.41 -0.99 11.07
CA LYS A 57 6.46 -1.98 11.61
C LYS A 57 5.53 -2.54 10.53
N SER A 58 4.91 -3.68 10.84
CA SER A 58 3.94 -4.30 9.94
C SER A 58 2.61 -3.56 10.01
N ILE A 59 1.95 -3.43 8.85
CA ILE A 59 0.59 -2.90 8.80
C ILE A 59 -0.37 -4.03 9.17
N GLN A 60 -1.22 -3.79 10.16
CA GLN A 60 -2.27 -4.73 10.55
C GLN A 60 -3.51 -4.54 9.67
N HIS A 61 -4.04 -3.31 9.58
CA HIS A 61 -5.18 -2.96 8.74
C HIS A 61 -5.28 -1.43 8.54
N ILE A 62 -6.21 -1.00 7.67
CA ILE A 62 -6.58 0.41 7.53
C ILE A 62 -8.05 0.58 7.91
N LYS A 63 -8.33 1.65 8.65
CA LYS A 63 -9.68 2.06 9.04
C LYS A 63 -9.94 3.53 8.70
N VAL A 64 -11.21 3.94 8.76
CA VAL A 64 -11.56 5.36 8.74
C VAL A 64 -11.66 5.86 10.18
N GLY A 65 -10.84 6.85 10.51
CA GLY A 65 -10.82 7.49 11.83
C GLY A 65 -11.09 8.99 11.73
N LYS A 66 -10.94 9.68 12.86
CA LYS A 66 -10.91 11.14 12.92
C LYS A 66 -9.47 11.64 13.03
N HIS A 67 -9.14 12.68 12.27
CA HIS A 67 -7.88 13.38 12.45
C HIS A 67 -7.86 14.08 13.81
N ALA A 68 -6.89 13.77 14.66
CA ALA A 68 -6.82 14.23 16.05
C ALA A 68 -6.99 15.76 16.20
N GLU A 69 -6.39 16.54 15.29
CA GLU A 69 -6.43 18.01 15.38
C GLU A 69 -7.65 18.66 14.70
N ALA A 70 -8.21 18.01 13.67
CA ALA A 70 -9.19 18.65 12.79
C ALA A 70 -10.59 18.08 12.93
N GLY A 71 -10.75 16.92 13.59
CA GLY A 71 -12.01 16.20 13.72
C GLY A 71 -12.57 15.64 12.41
N ALA A 72 -11.94 15.95 11.27
CA ALA A 72 -12.33 15.50 9.95
C ALA A 72 -12.02 14.00 9.76
N ARG A 73 -12.84 13.33 8.93
CA ARG A 73 -12.64 11.93 8.55
C ARG A 73 -11.33 11.78 7.78
N ALA A 74 -10.52 10.81 8.17
CA ALA A 74 -9.24 10.50 7.56
C ALA A 74 -9.03 8.98 7.57
N PHE A 75 -8.18 8.49 6.67
CA PHE A 75 -7.70 7.13 6.78
C PHE A 75 -6.61 7.04 7.83
N THR A 76 -6.68 5.99 8.63
CA THR A 76 -5.73 5.66 9.68
C THR A 76 -5.15 4.28 9.37
N VAL A 77 -3.82 4.20 9.32
CA VAL A 77 -3.12 2.92 9.30
C VAL A 77 -2.92 2.46 10.73
N VAL A 78 -3.29 1.21 11.01
CA VAL A 78 -3.11 0.54 12.31
C VAL A 78 -1.97 -0.46 12.15
N LEU A 79 -0.97 -0.37 13.03
CA LEU A 79 0.23 -1.20 13.01
C LEU A 79 0.07 -2.41 13.94
N ASP A 80 0.99 -3.36 13.86
CA ASP A 80 1.01 -4.58 14.68
C ASP A 80 1.15 -4.33 16.19
N ASP A 81 1.70 -3.18 16.59
CA ASP A 81 1.79 -2.71 17.97
C ASP A 81 0.60 -1.82 18.41
N GLU A 82 -0.50 -1.87 17.63
CA GLU A 82 -1.71 -1.06 17.83
C GLU A 82 -1.50 0.45 17.68
N SER A 83 -0.31 0.90 17.26
CA SER A 83 -0.10 2.32 17.00
C SER A 83 -0.80 2.77 15.72
N GLU A 84 -1.33 3.99 15.75
CA GLU A 84 -2.19 4.54 14.71
C GLU A 84 -1.57 5.78 14.07
N ASN A 85 -1.58 5.83 12.74
CA ASN A 85 -1.11 6.99 11.99
C ASN A 85 -2.11 7.42 10.92
N THR A 86 -2.51 8.69 10.94
CA THR A 86 -3.38 9.23 9.88
C THR A 86 -2.57 9.53 8.62
N PHE A 87 -3.18 9.38 7.44
CA PHE A 87 -2.50 9.69 6.18
C PHE A 87 -3.44 10.31 5.14
N SER A 88 -2.82 11.00 4.16
CA SER A 88 -3.57 11.65 3.09
C SER A 88 -3.68 10.73 1.88
N ILE A 89 -4.89 10.24 1.62
CA ILE A 89 -5.16 9.40 0.45
C ILE A 89 -4.90 10.10 -0.88
N LYS A 90 -4.98 11.44 -0.90
CA LYS A 90 -4.61 12.25 -2.07
C LYS A 90 -3.12 12.10 -2.41
N LYS A 91 -2.25 12.02 -1.40
CA LYS A 91 -0.81 11.78 -1.59
C LYS A 91 -0.59 10.37 -2.16
N CYS A 92 -1.29 9.37 -1.62
CA CYS A 92 -1.26 7.98 -2.12
C CYS A 92 -1.65 7.88 -3.59
N LEU A 93 -2.83 8.39 -3.96
CA LEU A 93 -3.36 8.34 -5.34
C LEU A 93 -2.44 9.08 -6.33
N SER A 94 -1.88 10.22 -5.93
CA SER A 94 -0.94 10.99 -6.76
C SER A 94 0.34 10.20 -7.03
N ALA A 95 0.93 9.58 -6.00
CA ALA A 95 2.13 8.77 -6.13
C ALA A 95 1.88 7.49 -6.92
N TRP A 96 0.77 6.78 -6.64
CA TRP A 96 0.36 5.59 -7.36
C TRP A 96 0.14 5.89 -8.85
N THR A 97 -0.53 7.00 -9.18
CA THR A 97 -0.74 7.43 -10.57
C THR A 97 0.58 7.70 -11.29
N LYS A 98 1.54 8.35 -10.63
CA LYS A 98 2.88 8.61 -11.22
C LYS A 98 3.66 7.32 -11.45
N LYS A 99 3.53 6.34 -10.55
CA LYS A 99 4.21 5.04 -10.63
C LYS A 99 3.63 4.15 -11.73
N ASN A 100 2.31 4.23 -11.95
CA ASN A 100 1.58 3.34 -12.85
C ASN A 100 1.12 3.99 -14.17
N GLN A 101 1.55 5.21 -14.48
CA GLN A 101 1.35 5.77 -15.81
C GLN A 101 2.29 5.09 -16.81
N PRO A 102 1.77 4.61 -17.97
CA PRO A 102 2.61 4.26 -19.10
C PRO A 102 3.46 5.47 -19.46
N VAL A 103 4.75 5.26 -19.72
CA VAL A 103 5.70 6.32 -20.08
C VAL A 103 5.27 6.96 -21.41
N GLU A 104 4.37 7.93 -21.35
CA GLU A 104 4.06 8.79 -22.48
C GLU A 104 5.24 9.75 -22.64
N GLN A 105 6.07 9.55 -23.67
CA GLN A 105 7.21 10.39 -24.00
C GLN A 105 6.74 11.85 -24.16
N LYS A 106 6.92 12.68 -23.13
CA LYS A 106 6.69 14.12 -23.21
C LYS A 106 8.00 14.84 -23.48
N LYS A 107 8.08 15.44 -24.67
CA LYS A 107 9.06 16.44 -25.10
C LYS A 107 9.28 17.50 -24.01
N PRO A 108 10.51 18.04 -23.86
CA PRO A 108 10.87 18.93 -22.78
C PRO A 108 10.14 20.27 -22.87
N LYS A 109 9.44 20.66 -21.80
CA LYS A 109 8.93 22.03 -21.61
C LYS A 109 9.61 22.67 -20.39
N VAL A 110 10.57 23.54 -20.72
CA VAL A 110 11.09 24.75 -20.07
C VAL A 110 10.89 24.89 -18.55
N GLN A 111 12.03 24.90 -17.87
CA GLN A 111 12.24 25.15 -16.45
C GLN A 111 11.92 26.60 -16.07
N LYS A 112 11.22 26.81 -14.94
CA LYS A 112 11.42 27.98 -14.08
C LYS A 112 12.00 27.52 -12.75
N LYS A 113 13.18 28.06 -12.47
CA LYS A 113 14.05 27.78 -11.32
C LYS A 113 13.45 28.39 -10.05
N SER A 114 13.49 27.63 -8.96
CA SER A 114 13.87 28.17 -7.65
C SER A 114 14.70 27.11 -6.94
N ASN A 115 15.89 27.56 -6.58
CA ASN A 115 17.05 26.82 -6.13
C ASN A 115 17.04 26.79 -4.59
N VAL A 116 16.98 25.61 -3.98
CA VAL A 116 17.59 25.38 -2.66
C VAL A 116 18.22 24.00 -2.68
N GLN A 117 19.54 24.02 -2.83
CA GLN A 117 20.43 22.90 -2.88
C GLN A 117 20.90 22.59 -1.45
N LYS A 118 20.67 21.37 -0.95
CA LYS A 118 21.57 20.72 -0.01
C LYS A 118 21.70 19.24 -0.35
N ASN A 119 22.92 18.89 -0.76
CA ASN A 119 23.43 17.55 -1.05
C ASN A 119 23.36 16.66 0.20
N VAL A 120 22.94 15.40 0.06
CA VAL A 120 23.59 14.26 0.72
C VAL A 120 23.54 13.04 -0.21
N SER A 121 24.65 12.32 -0.21
CA SER A 121 25.13 11.27 -1.10
C SER A 121 24.26 10.03 -1.26
N THR A 122 24.24 9.56 -2.51
CA THR A 122 24.01 8.20 -3.00
C THR A 122 24.53 7.06 -2.12
N GLN A 123 23.65 6.11 -1.75
CA GLN A 123 23.90 4.65 -1.71
C GLN A 123 22.55 3.89 -1.82
N SER A 124 22.04 3.66 -3.04
CA SER A 124 20.74 2.95 -3.25
C SER A 124 20.84 1.73 -4.17
N THR A 125 21.75 0.82 -3.88
CA THR A 125 21.89 -0.46 -4.62
C THR A 125 21.71 -1.71 -3.75
N GLY A 126 21.63 -1.59 -2.42
CA GLY A 126 21.48 -2.74 -1.52
C GLY A 126 20.03 -3.19 -1.24
N ILE A 127 19.11 -2.23 -1.14
CA ILE A 127 17.73 -2.46 -0.66
C ILE A 127 16.92 -3.33 -1.64
N ASN A 128 17.16 -3.17 -2.95
CA ASN A 128 16.44 -3.92 -3.99
C ASN A 128 16.82 -5.41 -4.00
N THR A 129 18.01 -5.78 -3.49
CA THR A 129 18.47 -7.18 -3.43
C THR A 129 17.88 -7.90 -2.22
N GLN A 130 17.79 -7.23 -1.06
CA GLN A 130 17.17 -7.82 0.13
C GLN A 130 15.68 -8.11 -0.08
N LEU A 131 14.95 -7.20 -0.73
CA LEU A 131 13.53 -7.40 -1.01
C LEU A 131 13.30 -8.64 -1.91
N LYS A 132 14.17 -8.86 -2.91
CA LYS A 132 14.10 -10.04 -3.78
C LYS A 132 14.37 -11.34 -3.03
N GLN A 133 15.29 -11.34 -2.08
CA GLN A 133 15.57 -12.50 -1.22
C GLN A 133 14.38 -12.83 -0.33
N ILE A 134 13.76 -11.82 0.28
CA ILE A 134 12.58 -12.00 1.13
C ILE A 134 11.41 -12.59 0.33
N ILE A 135 11.11 -12.04 -0.86
CA ILE A 135 10.05 -12.56 -1.73
C ILE A 135 10.33 -14.02 -2.13
N SER A 136 11.59 -14.38 -2.39
CA SER A 136 11.97 -15.76 -2.71
C SER A 136 11.69 -16.71 -1.55
N LEU A 137 12.01 -16.31 -0.32
CA LEU A 137 11.78 -17.10 0.89
C LEU A 137 10.28 -17.33 1.15
N TYR A 138 9.45 -16.29 1.00
CA TYR A 138 7.99 -16.43 1.15
C TYR A 138 7.40 -17.42 0.16
N ASN A 139 7.85 -17.39 -1.11
CA ASN A 139 7.39 -18.33 -2.13
C ASN A 139 7.83 -19.78 -1.83
N GLU A 140 9.01 -19.97 -1.25
CA GLU A 140 9.50 -21.29 -0.86
C GLU A 140 8.73 -21.86 0.33
N LEU A 141 8.44 -21.04 1.33
CA LEU A 141 7.63 -21.42 2.48
C LEU A 141 6.21 -21.85 2.04
N GLY A 142 5.59 -21.12 1.11
CA GLY A 142 4.29 -21.49 0.54
C GLY A 142 4.30 -22.87 -0.12
N ARG A 143 5.38 -23.23 -0.83
CA ARG A 143 5.53 -24.55 -1.45
C ARG A 143 5.67 -25.68 -0.41
N GLU A 144 6.40 -25.44 0.68
CA GLU A 144 6.51 -26.44 1.76
C GLU A 144 5.21 -26.63 2.52
N ILE A 145 4.46 -25.56 2.79
CA ILE A 145 3.13 -25.66 3.39
C ILE A 145 2.21 -26.50 2.51
N ALA A 146 2.21 -26.28 1.19
CA ALA A 146 1.40 -27.05 0.25
C ALA A 146 1.80 -28.54 0.22
N LYS A 147 3.09 -28.86 0.30
CA LYS A 147 3.57 -30.25 0.41
C LYS A 147 3.11 -30.91 1.70
N MET A 148 3.22 -30.22 2.83
CA MET A 148 2.78 -30.75 4.13
C MET A 148 1.27 -31.00 4.16
N GLN A 149 0.46 -30.10 3.59
CA GLN A 149 -0.98 -30.29 3.45
C GLN A 149 -1.30 -31.53 2.62
N LYS A 150 -0.60 -31.73 1.49
CA LYS A 150 -0.78 -32.91 0.63
C LYS A 150 -0.48 -34.22 1.38
N LEU A 151 0.63 -34.27 2.11
CA LEU A 151 0.99 -35.43 2.93
C LEU A 151 -0.01 -35.71 4.06
N LEU A 152 -0.62 -34.67 4.64
CA LEU A 152 -1.66 -34.82 5.67
C LEU A 152 -2.96 -35.38 5.09
N THR A 153 -3.33 -34.99 3.87
CA THR A 153 -4.48 -35.57 3.15
C THR A 153 -4.24 -37.03 2.76
N GLU A 154 -3.07 -37.36 2.20
CA GLU A 154 -2.74 -38.75 1.81
C GLU A 154 -2.67 -39.71 3.00
N LYS A 155 -2.30 -39.22 4.19
CA LYS A 155 -2.34 -40.00 5.44
C LYS A 155 -3.75 -40.22 6.02
N LYS A 156 -4.72 -39.36 5.68
CA LYS A 156 -6.12 -39.53 6.14
C LYS A 156 -6.87 -40.60 5.37
N ASP A 157 -6.45 -40.89 4.12
CA ASP A 157 -7.09 -41.90 3.27
C ASP A 157 -6.56 -43.32 3.50
N GLN A 158 -5.58 -43.50 4.40
CA GLN A 158 -4.96 -44.80 4.72
C GLN A 158 -5.40 -45.38 6.07
N ASN A 159 -6.41 -44.80 6.72
CA ASN A 159 -6.89 -45.20 8.05
C ASN A 159 -8.41 -45.38 8.09
#